data_AF-A0A6I2GUS1-F1
#
_entry.id   AF-A0A6I2GUS1-F1
#
_cell.length_a   1.000
_cell.length_b   1.000
_cell.length_c   1.000
_cell.angle_alpha   90.00
_cell.angle_beta   90.00
_cell.angle_gamma   90.00
#
_symmetry.space_group_name_H-M   'P 1'
#
loop_
_entity.id
_entity.type
_entity.pdbx_description
1 polymer ?
#
loop_
_entity_poly.entity_id
_entity_poly.type
_entity_poly.pdbx_seq_one_letter_code
_entity_poly.pdbx_strand_id
1 'polypeptide(L)'
;MHFVDLSPYSYALPRSLPRVLNVGWLSAAHSFPVGEPPSGFAERLRRCVVECSVNRMRGVHACELCGDPMARQSVVIDSREVWLGSSEVWLPAPGGGALAAPDLVIHYVEAHDYLPPAVFVDAVMCWDARSGWNPEAVFEAKTLAAFESEPTHD
;
A
#
# COMPACT_ATOMS: atom_id res chain seq x y z
N MET A 1 4.15 -7.80 -9.36
CA MET A 1 5.45 -7.40 -8.74
C MET A 1 5.44 -7.84 -7.28
N HIS A 2 6.54 -8.39 -6.74
CA HIS A 2 6.56 -8.93 -5.38
C HIS A 2 7.59 -8.26 -4.48
N PHE A 3 7.17 -7.90 -3.26
CA PHE A 3 8.06 -7.56 -2.15
C PHE A 3 7.56 -8.26 -0.89
N VAL A 4 8.50 -8.83 -0.13
CA VAL A 4 8.17 -9.53 1.12
C VAL A 4 7.58 -8.53 2.11
N ASP A 5 6.52 -8.92 2.80
CA ASP A 5 5.94 -8.12 3.86
C ASP A 5 6.97 -7.74 4.92
N LEU A 6 6.90 -6.49 5.36
CA LEU A 6 7.82 -5.85 6.29
C LEU A 6 9.28 -5.74 5.82
N SER A 7 9.57 -6.03 4.54
CA SER A 7 10.86 -5.69 3.95
C SER A 7 10.97 -4.18 3.69
N PRO A 8 12.19 -3.61 3.68
CA PRO A 8 12.39 -2.20 3.35
C PRO A 8 11.82 -1.85 1.97
N TYR A 9 11.10 -0.73 1.89
CA TYR A 9 10.55 -0.21 0.66
C TYR A 9 11.65 0.22 -0.31
N SER A 10 11.54 -0.24 -1.56
CA SER A 10 12.47 0.07 -2.64
C SER A 10 11.77 0.32 -3.97
N TYR A 11 10.43 0.35 -3.99
CA TYR A 11 9.70 0.47 -5.25
C TYR A 11 9.85 1.86 -5.88
N ALA A 12 10.32 1.86 -7.13
CA ALA A 12 10.55 3.06 -7.94
C ALA A 12 11.50 4.08 -7.28
N LEU A 13 12.52 3.62 -6.55
CA LEU A 13 13.52 4.49 -5.91
C LEU A 13 14.97 4.07 -6.19
N PRO A 14 15.90 5.03 -6.36
CA PRO A 14 17.34 4.75 -6.49
C PRO A 14 18.00 4.36 -5.16
N ARG A 15 17.38 4.67 -4.01
CA ARG A 15 17.86 4.30 -2.66
C ARG A 15 16.71 3.87 -1.75
N SER A 16 17.03 3.06 -0.74
CA SER A 16 16.05 2.58 0.25
C SER A 16 15.55 3.71 1.14
N LEU A 17 14.25 3.66 1.46
CA LEU A 17 13.66 4.40 2.57
C LEU A 17 13.57 3.43 3.77
N PRO A 18 14.60 3.34 4.63
CA PRO A 18 14.74 2.23 5.58
C PRO A 18 13.65 2.22 6.67
N ARG A 19 12.90 3.31 6.84
CA ARG A 19 11.77 3.41 7.77
C ARG A 19 10.41 3.22 7.08
N VAL A 20 10.41 2.86 5.81
CA VAL A 20 9.20 2.54 5.06
C VAL A 20 9.24 1.05 4.75
N LEU A 21 8.18 0.33 5.11
CA LEU A 21 8.12 -1.12 4.99
C LEU A 21 7.02 -1.54 4.03
N ASN A 22 7.31 -2.50 3.16
CA ASN A 22 6.36 -3.04 2.20
C ASN A 22 5.28 -3.87 2.91
N VAL A 23 4.02 -3.75 2.46
CA VAL A 23 2.92 -4.64 2.85
C VAL A 23 2.07 -4.95 1.62
N GLY A 24 1.70 -6.21 1.41
CA GLY A 24 0.72 -6.59 0.39
C GLY A 24 1.20 -6.45 -1.06
N TRP A 25 2.51 -6.50 -1.31
CA TRP A 25 3.07 -6.57 -2.67
C TRP A 25 3.15 -8.03 -3.11
N LEU A 26 1.99 -8.59 -3.45
CA LEU A 26 1.82 -10.02 -3.74
C LEU A 26 2.11 -10.37 -5.21
N SER A 27 2.39 -11.64 -5.48
CA SER A 27 2.48 -12.19 -6.83
C SER A 27 2.02 -13.64 -6.83
N ALA A 28 1.45 -14.09 -7.96
CA ALA A 28 1.04 -15.49 -8.14
C ALA A 28 2.20 -16.50 -8.01
N ALA A 29 3.44 -16.04 -8.17
CA ALA A 29 4.64 -16.87 -8.03
C ALA A 29 5.05 -17.13 -6.57
N HIS A 30 4.46 -16.45 -5.59
CA HIS A 30 4.85 -16.51 -4.18
C HIS A 30 3.65 -16.78 -3.28
N SER A 31 3.80 -17.73 -2.36
CA SER A 31 2.82 -17.93 -1.29
C SER A 31 2.82 -16.74 -0.33
N PHE A 32 1.66 -16.40 0.20
CA PHE A 32 1.48 -15.35 1.20
C PHE A 32 0.61 -15.88 2.35
N PRO A 33 0.65 -15.26 3.55
CA PRO A 33 -0.22 -15.63 4.65
C PRO A 33 -1.68 -15.45 4.27
N VAL A 34 -2.51 -16.45 4.58
CA VAL A 34 -3.96 -16.42 4.38
C VAL A 34 -4.69 -16.60 5.69
N GLY A 35 -5.84 -15.95 5.85
CA GLY A 35 -6.66 -16.05 7.05
C GLY A 35 -7.61 -14.87 7.24
N GLU A 36 -8.40 -14.92 8.30
CA GLU A 36 -9.40 -13.89 8.60
C GLU A 36 -8.80 -12.78 9.48
N PRO A 37 -8.77 -11.52 9.00
CA PRO A 37 -8.41 -10.39 9.85
C PRO A 37 -9.53 -10.07 10.86
N PRO A 38 -9.25 -9.23 11.88
CA PRO A 38 -10.27 -8.80 12.84
C PRO A 38 -11.53 -8.21 12.18
N SER A 39 -12.68 -8.40 12.82
CA SER A 39 -13.96 -7.88 12.32
C SER A 39 -13.90 -6.37 12.05
N GLY A 40 -14.37 -5.94 10.88
CA GLY A 40 -14.36 -4.53 10.45
C GLY A 40 -13.04 -4.05 9.87
N PHE A 41 -12.00 -4.90 9.79
CA PHE A 41 -10.72 -4.54 9.17
C PHE A 41 -10.86 -4.11 7.71
N ALA A 42 -11.56 -4.89 6.88
CA ALA A 42 -11.74 -4.57 5.46
C ALA A 42 -12.45 -3.23 5.25
N GLU A 43 -13.46 -2.93 6.06
CA GLU A 43 -14.18 -1.65 6.03
C GLU A 43 -13.25 -0.46 6.37
N ARG A 44 -12.42 -0.60 7.40
CA ARG A 44 -11.43 0.42 7.75
C ARG A 44 -10.33 0.56 6.70
N LEU A 45 -9.88 -0.54 6.12
CA LEU A 45 -8.87 -0.55 5.07
C LEU A 45 -9.38 0.17 3.82
N ARG A 46 -10.65 -0.03 3.43
CA ARG A 46 -11.30 0.73 2.34
C ARG A 46 -11.17 2.24 2.59
N ARG A 47 -11.46 2.72 3.79
CA ARG A 47 -11.28 4.15 4.12
C ARG A 47 -9.83 4.60 3.99
N CYS A 48 -8.89 3.80 4.47
CA CYS A 48 -7.46 4.10 4.34
C CYS A 48 -7.02 4.19 2.87
N VAL A 49 -7.58 3.38 1.97
CA VAL A 49 -7.28 3.45 0.52
C VAL A 49 -7.56 4.84 -0.05
N VAL A 50 -8.58 5.54 0.45
CA VAL A 50 -8.90 6.91 0.01
C VAL A 50 -8.12 7.95 0.81
N GLU A 51 -8.12 7.83 2.14
CA GLU A 51 -7.60 8.86 3.06
C GLU A 51 -6.06 8.86 3.14
N CYS A 52 -5.41 7.72 2.88
CA CYS A 52 -3.96 7.54 2.99
C CYS A 52 -3.30 7.27 1.61
N SER A 53 -3.98 7.65 0.52
CA SER A 53 -3.49 7.43 -0.84
C SER A 53 -2.23 8.27 -1.12
N VAL A 54 -1.20 7.64 -1.66
CA VAL A 54 0.03 8.28 -2.16
C VAL A 54 0.45 7.72 -3.51
N ASN A 55 1.43 8.38 -4.14
CA ASN A 55 2.12 7.90 -5.33
C ASN A 55 1.16 7.43 -6.44
N ARG A 56 0.22 8.29 -6.84
CA ARG A 56 -0.72 7.95 -7.90
C ARG A 56 -0.03 7.98 -9.26
N MET A 57 -0.08 6.85 -9.96
CA MET A 57 0.64 6.59 -11.19
C MET A 57 -0.28 6.63 -12.41
N ARG A 58 0.33 6.72 -13.59
CA ARG A 58 -0.38 6.60 -14.88
C ARG A 58 -0.65 5.15 -15.29
N GLY A 59 0.12 4.21 -14.74
CA GLY A 59 -0.06 2.78 -14.97
C GLY A 59 -1.11 2.19 -14.02
N VAL A 60 -1.71 1.07 -14.43
CA VAL A 60 -2.59 0.26 -13.58
C VAL A 60 -1.99 -1.13 -13.48
N HIS A 61 -1.71 -1.58 -12.26
CA HIS A 61 -1.36 -2.96 -11.99
C HIS A 61 -2.66 -3.78 -11.83
N ALA A 62 -2.79 -4.84 -12.61
CA ALA A 62 -3.89 -5.79 -12.45
C ALA A 62 -3.49 -6.88 -11.45
N CYS A 63 -4.48 -7.43 -10.74
CA CYS A 63 -4.27 -8.56 -9.84
C CYS A 63 -3.82 -9.79 -10.63
N GLU A 64 -2.60 -10.28 -10.36
CA GLU A 64 -2.05 -11.51 -10.94
C GLU A 64 -2.69 -12.79 -10.39
N LEU A 65 -3.42 -12.68 -9.26
CA LEU A 65 -4.05 -13.81 -8.55
C LEU A 65 -5.46 -14.11 -9.10
N CYS A 66 -6.07 -13.12 -9.75
CA CYS A 66 -7.32 -13.30 -10.47
C CYS A 66 -7.04 -14.06 -11.77
N GLY A 67 -7.86 -15.06 -12.09
CA GLY A 67 -7.70 -15.86 -13.32
C GLY A 67 -7.87 -15.08 -14.63
N ASP A 68 -8.22 -13.80 -14.57
CA ASP A 68 -8.26 -12.88 -15.71
C ASP A 68 -7.27 -11.71 -15.49
N PRO A 69 -6.14 -11.68 -16.21
CA PRO A 69 -5.13 -10.64 -16.09
C PRO A 69 -5.56 -9.28 -16.68
N MET A 70 -6.69 -9.23 -17.41
CA MET A 70 -7.23 -7.98 -17.96
C MET A 70 -8.34 -7.37 -17.09
N ALA A 71 -8.87 -8.13 -16.14
CA ALA A 71 -9.86 -7.62 -15.20
C ALA A 71 -9.25 -6.49 -14.38
N ARG A 72 -9.93 -5.34 -14.36
CA ARG A 72 -9.59 -4.25 -13.44
C ARG A 72 -10.27 -4.50 -12.10
N GLN A 73 -9.55 -4.23 -11.03
CA GLN A 73 -10.07 -4.34 -9.67
C GLN A 73 -10.66 -3.00 -9.25
N SER A 74 -11.83 -3.04 -8.62
CA SER A 74 -12.45 -1.88 -8.01
C SER A 74 -13.08 -2.27 -6.66
N VAL A 75 -13.26 -1.26 -5.82
CA VAL A 75 -13.97 -1.38 -4.54
C VAL A 75 -14.98 -0.26 -4.40
N VAL A 76 -16.13 -0.56 -3.79
CA VAL A 76 -17.11 0.46 -3.43
C VAL A 76 -16.76 1.06 -2.06
N ILE A 77 -16.65 2.38 -2.00
CA ILE A 77 -16.35 3.16 -0.79
C ILE A 77 -17.34 4.33 -0.78
N ASP A 78 -18.14 4.46 0.28
CA ASP A 78 -19.16 5.52 0.41
C ASP A 78 -20.05 5.66 -0.84
N SER A 79 -20.54 4.53 -1.36
CA SER A 79 -21.36 4.44 -2.59
C SER A 79 -20.67 4.91 -3.88
N ARG A 80 -19.34 5.03 -3.88
CA ARG A 80 -18.54 5.34 -5.07
C ARG A 80 -17.63 4.18 -5.44
N GLU A 81 -17.53 3.91 -6.72
CA GLU A 81 -16.56 2.96 -7.24
C GLU A 81 -15.17 3.61 -7.29
N VAL A 82 -14.19 2.95 -6.66
CA VAL A 82 -12.79 3.34 -6.66
C VAL A 82 -12.00 2.27 -7.40
N TRP A 83 -11.35 2.66 -8.51
CA TRP A 83 -10.46 1.80 -9.27
C TRP A 83 -9.14 1.61 -8.52
N LEU A 84 -8.68 0.36 -8.46
CA LEU A 84 -7.42 -0.04 -7.82
C LEU A 84 -6.32 -0.28 -8.85
N GLY A 85 -5.10 -0.47 -8.35
CA GLY A 85 -3.90 -0.77 -9.11
C GLY A 85 -3.12 0.46 -9.53
N SER A 86 -3.49 1.67 -9.10
CA SER A 86 -2.91 2.91 -9.63
C SER A 86 -2.31 3.83 -8.57
N SER A 87 -2.40 3.47 -7.30
CA SER A 87 -1.78 4.21 -6.21
C SER A 87 -1.28 3.27 -5.12
N GLU A 88 -0.68 3.87 -4.09
CA GLU A 88 -0.25 3.20 -2.89
C GLU A 88 -1.01 3.76 -1.69
N VAL A 89 -1.02 3.02 -0.59
CA VAL A 89 -1.62 3.39 0.70
C VAL A 89 -0.50 3.37 1.72
N TRP A 90 -0.19 4.52 2.30
CA TRP A 90 0.88 4.62 3.30
C TRP A 90 0.31 5.02 4.65
N LEU A 91 0.46 4.12 5.63
CA LEU A 91 0.03 4.32 7.01
C LEU A 91 1.24 4.56 7.91
N PRO A 92 1.11 5.32 9.00
CA PRO A 92 2.20 5.49 9.95
C PRO A 92 2.59 4.16 10.59
N ALA A 93 3.89 3.87 10.65
CA ALA A 93 4.41 2.69 11.34
C ALA A 93 4.61 2.99 12.83
N PRO A 94 4.35 2.03 13.75
CA PRO A 94 4.75 2.15 15.14
C PRO A 94 6.28 2.37 15.25
N GLY A 95 6.69 3.36 16.04
CA GLY A 95 8.11 3.72 16.17
C GLY A 95 8.63 4.68 15.08
N GLY A 96 7.75 5.14 14.18
CA GLY A 96 8.05 6.14 13.16
C GLY A 96 8.34 5.55 11.79
N GLY A 97 8.09 6.35 10.73
CA GLY A 97 8.12 5.87 9.35
C GLY A 97 6.74 5.47 8.84
N ALA A 98 6.68 4.54 7.89
CA ALA A 98 5.44 4.16 7.24
C ALA A 98 5.36 2.68 6.86
N LEU A 99 4.14 2.17 6.74
CA LEU A 99 3.80 0.91 6.10
C LEU A 99 3.20 1.23 4.73
N ALA A 100 3.85 0.76 3.66
CA ALA A 100 3.53 1.08 2.28
C ALA A 100 2.94 -0.13 1.57
N ALA A 101 1.69 -0.01 1.14
CA ALA A 101 0.98 -1.05 0.40
C ALA A 101 0.52 -0.54 -0.97
N PRO A 102 0.37 -1.39 -2.00
CA PRO A 102 -0.41 -1.02 -3.17
C PRO A 102 -1.88 -0.84 -2.74
N ASP A 103 -2.63 0.03 -3.42
CA ASP A 103 -4.08 0.16 -3.23
C ASP A 103 -4.83 -1.17 -3.44
N LEU A 104 -4.28 -2.10 -4.24
CA LEU A 104 -4.75 -3.48 -4.40
C LEU A 104 -4.79 -4.30 -3.09
N VAL A 105 -4.15 -3.86 -2.01
CA VAL A 105 -4.15 -4.59 -0.73
C VAL A 105 -5.56 -4.90 -0.22
N ILE A 106 -6.53 -4.01 -0.41
CA ILE A 106 -7.93 -4.28 -0.03
C ILE A 106 -8.52 -5.43 -0.86
N HIS A 107 -8.23 -5.46 -2.16
CA HIS A 107 -8.70 -6.54 -3.02
C HIS A 107 -8.05 -7.87 -2.64
N TYR A 108 -6.76 -7.89 -2.29
CA TYR A 108 -6.10 -9.10 -1.82
C TYR A 108 -6.70 -9.64 -0.53
N VAL A 109 -7.05 -8.77 0.42
CA VAL A 109 -7.71 -9.15 1.67
C VAL A 109 -9.09 -9.75 1.41
N GLU A 110 -9.87 -9.16 0.51
CA GLU A 110 -11.28 -9.54 0.32
C GLU A 110 -11.50 -10.69 -0.67
N ALA A 111 -10.66 -10.80 -1.70
CA ALA A 111 -10.84 -11.77 -2.78
C ALA A 111 -9.84 -12.94 -2.73
N HIS A 112 -8.76 -12.79 -1.96
CA HIS A 112 -7.67 -13.77 -1.92
C HIS A 112 -7.28 -14.16 -0.48
N ASP A 113 -8.10 -13.81 0.51
CA ASP A 113 -7.92 -14.12 1.93
C ASP A 113 -6.54 -13.73 2.48
N TYR A 114 -5.86 -12.77 1.84
CA TYR A 114 -4.55 -12.32 2.29
C TYR A 114 -4.67 -11.78 3.71
N LEU A 115 -3.89 -12.36 4.63
CA LEU A 115 -3.79 -11.94 6.02
C LEU A 115 -2.59 -11.00 6.16
N PRO A 116 -2.79 -9.68 6.29
CA PRO A 116 -1.68 -8.74 6.38
C PRO A 116 -0.93 -8.91 7.73
N PRO A 117 0.33 -8.45 7.81
CA PRO A 117 1.07 -8.43 9.06
C PRO A 117 0.31 -7.71 10.17
N ALA A 118 0.40 -8.21 11.41
CA ALA A 118 -0.31 -7.66 12.56
C ALA A 118 -0.10 -6.14 12.73
N VAL A 119 1.12 -5.65 12.49
CA VAL A 119 1.44 -4.22 12.58
C VAL A 119 0.65 -3.35 11.58
N PHE A 120 0.34 -3.89 10.39
CA PHE A 120 -0.49 -3.22 9.39
C PHE A 120 -1.96 -3.30 9.77
N VAL A 121 -2.40 -4.46 10.28
CA VAL A 121 -3.73 -4.62 10.85
C VAL A 121 -3.97 -3.57 11.94
N ASP A 122 -3.07 -3.46 12.90
CA ASP A 122 -3.15 -2.48 13.98
C ASP A 122 -3.16 -1.04 13.44
N ALA A 123 -2.30 -0.71 12.47
CA ALA A 123 -2.25 0.63 11.88
C ALA A 123 -3.58 1.02 11.19
N VAL A 124 -4.21 0.11 10.47
CA VAL A 124 -5.54 0.32 9.86
C VAL A 124 -6.62 0.42 10.93
N MET A 125 -6.60 -0.47 11.92
CA MET A 125 -7.64 -0.52 12.97
C MET A 125 -7.61 0.72 13.87
N CYS A 126 -6.42 1.27 14.11
CA CYS A 126 -6.21 2.48 14.90
C CYS A 126 -6.19 3.77 14.06
N TRP A 127 -6.34 3.70 12.74
CA TRP A 127 -6.36 4.88 11.89
C TRP A 127 -7.49 5.86 12.28
N ASP A 128 -7.11 7.11 12.52
CA ASP A 128 -8.01 8.25 12.69
C ASP A 128 -7.62 9.32 11.66
N ALA A 129 -8.57 9.72 10.82
CA ALA A 129 -8.40 10.79 9.83
C ALA A 129 -7.94 12.12 10.43
N ARG A 130 -8.09 12.30 11.76
CA ARG A 130 -7.65 13.48 12.51
C ARG A 130 -6.24 13.34 13.10
N SER A 131 -5.52 12.26 12.80
CA SER A 131 -4.19 11.96 13.35
C SER A 131 -3.10 12.96 12.95
N GLY A 132 -3.36 13.85 11.97
CA GLY A 132 -2.36 14.79 11.45
C GLY A 132 -1.30 14.12 10.55
N TRP A 133 -1.43 12.82 10.27
CA TRP A 133 -0.64 12.13 9.26
C TRP A 133 -0.89 12.74 7.89
N ASN A 134 0.20 13.12 7.20
CA ASN A 134 0.13 13.71 5.87
C ASN A 134 0.76 12.76 4.83
N PRO A 135 -0.05 11.99 4.08
CA PRO A 135 0.44 11.12 3.01
C PRO A 135 1.16 11.90 1.88
N GLU A 136 0.80 13.16 1.63
CA GLU A 136 1.48 13.98 0.62
C GLU A 136 2.91 14.33 1.06
N ALA A 137 3.11 14.72 2.33
CA ALA A 137 4.44 14.99 2.87
C ALA A 137 5.35 13.76 2.79
N VAL A 138 4.77 12.57 2.88
CA VAL A 138 5.46 11.30 2.72
C VAL A 138 5.89 11.08 1.27
N PHE A 139 5.02 11.38 0.31
CA PHE A 139 5.34 11.36 -1.11
C PHE A 139 6.41 12.41 -1.47
N GLU A 140 6.33 13.61 -0.91
CA GLU A 140 7.35 14.65 -1.07
C GLU A 140 8.69 14.19 -0.52
N ALA A 141 8.73 13.64 0.70
CA ALA A 141 9.96 13.11 1.28
C ALA A 141 10.56 11.98 0.41
N LYS A 142 9.71 11.11 -0.15
CA LYS A 142 10.11 10.10 -1.15
C LYS A 142 10.72 10.75 -2.40
N THR A 143 10.11 11.82 -2.89
CA THR A 143 10.50 12.53 -4.11
C THR A 143 11.79 13.32 -3.92
N LEU A 144 11.91 14.12 -2.86
CA LEU A 144 13.16 14.81 -2.49
C LEU A 144 14.30 13.82 -2.30
N ALA A 145 14.03 12.68 -1.65
CA ALA A 145 15.03 11.65 -1.47
C ALA A 145 15.56 11.09 -2.79
N ALA A 146 14.77 11.13 -3.88
CA ALA A 146 15.20 10.77 -5.22
C ALA A 146 15.97 11.92 -5.92
N PHE A 147 15.60 13.18 -5.72
CA PHE A 147 16.25 14.34 -6.36
C PHE A 147 17.58 14.76 -5.73
N GLU A 148 17.74 14.67 -4.41
CA GLU A 148 19.02 14.93 -3.72
C GLU A 148 20.14 13.92 -4.08
N SER A 149 19.84 12.98 -4.98
CA SER A 149 20.75 11.91 -5.41
C SER A 149 21.25 12.03 -6.85
N GLU A 150 20.93 13.11 -7.57
CA GLU A 150 21.66 13.44 -8.80
C GLU A 150 23.03 14.04 -8.42
N PRO A 151 24.17 13.37 -8.69
CA PRO A 151 25.44 14.07 -8.63
C PRO A 151 25.40 15.13 -9.71
N THR A 152 25.68 16.38 -9.35
CA THR A 152 26.09 17.41 -10.31
C THR A 152 27.21 16.80 -11.16
N HIS A 153 26.88 16.46 -12.40
CA HIS A 153 27.88 16.11 -13.39
C HIS A 153 28.62 17.41 -13.74
N ASP A 154 29.77 17.60 -13.07
CA ASP A 154 30.82 18.53 -13.49
C ASP A 154 31.55 17.98 -14.73
#